data_AF-A0A928RYB1-F1
#
_entry.id   AF-A0A928RYB1-F1
#
_cell.length_a   1.000
_cell.length_b   1.000
_cell.length_c   1.000
_cell.angle_alpha   90.00
_cell.angle_beta   90.00
_cell.angle_gamma   90.00
#
_symmetry.space_group_name_H-M   'P 1'
#
loop_
_entity.id
_entity.type
_entity.pdbx_description
1 polymer ?
#
loop_
_entity_poly.entity_id
_entity_poly.type
_entity_poly.pdbx_seq_one_letter_code
_entity_poly.pdbx_strand_id
1 'polypeptide(L)'
;MNKEFAEKVKSYREANNMTMAEFAKRIGVSEGTVSLWESGKTVPRQTTISLIDKVFGGREQEPAGRLHLDLMKEVIQTVEEIFQKDKLYLPPKKKAELLILLYEEVIEGKTTRKDLEGRVLSLIKLAS
;
A
#
# COMPACT_ATOMS: atom_id res chain seq x y z
N MET A 1 7.86 24.70 -21.10
CA MET A 1 7.21 23.37 -21.12
C MET A 1 7.60 22.67 -19.84
N ASN A 2 6.67 22.43 -18.90
CA ASN A 2 7.01 21.91 -17.58
C ASN A 2 6.97 20.37 -17.61
N LYS A 3 7.98 19.75 -18.25
CA LYS A 3 8.09 18.29 -18.39
C LYS A 3 8.10 17.58 -17.03
N GLU A 4 8.72 18.20 -16.04
CA GLU A 4 8.82 17.69 -14.67
C GLU A 4 7.44 17.49 -14.02
N PHE A 5 6.51 18.42 -14.23
CA PHE A 5 5.14 18.28 -13.72
C PHE A 5 4.38 17.13 -14.39
N ALA A 6 4.49 17.02 -15.72
CA ALA A 6 3.84 15.96 -16.49
C ALA A 6 4.31 14.56 -16.04
N GLU A 7 5.62 14.40 -15.85
CA GLU A 7 6.22 13.16 -15.35
C GLU A 7 5.80 12.85 -13.91
N LYS A 8 5.69 13.86 -13.05
CA LYS A 8 5.25 13.67 -11.66
C LYS A 8 3.80 13.18 -11.57
N VAL A 9 2.90 13.73 -12.39
CA VAL A 9 1.50 13.27 -12.46
C VAL A 9 1.41 11.84 -12.98
N LYS A 10 2.11 11.54 -14.08
CA LYS A 10 2.10 10.22 -14.69
C LYS A 10 2.66 9.14 -13.76
N SER A 11 3.83 9.40 -13.16
CA SER A 11 4.48 8.45 -12.24
C SER A 11 3.64 8.17 -11.00
N TYR A 12 3.03 9.19 -10.39
CA TYR A 12 2.10 8.99 -9.27
C TYR A 12 0.92 8.10 -9.66
N ARG A 13 0.31 8.38 -10.82
CA ARG A 13 -0.84 7.65 -11.33
C ARG A 13 -0.49 6.18 -11.57
N GLU A 14 0.64 5.91 -12.22
CA GLU A 14 1.11 4.55 -12.51
C GLU A 14 1.50 3.79 -11.23
N ALA A 15 2.19 4.43 -10.28
CA ALA A 15 2.52 3.83 -8.99
C ALA A 15 1.28 3.44 -8.17
N ASN A 16 0.14 4.07 -8.45
CA ASN A 16 -1.15 3.80 -7.81
C ASN A 16 -2.08 2.91 -8.64
N ASN A 17 -1.62 2.36 -9.78
CA ASN A 17 -2.44 1.61 -10.74
C ASN A 17 -3.71 2.36 -11.17
N MET A 18 -3.64 3.69 -11.29
CA MET A 18 -4.78 4.51 -11.68
C MET A 18 -4.79 4.77 -13.19
N THR A 19 -5.98 4.84 -13.76
CA THR A 19 -6.23 5.41 -15.08
C THR A 19 -6.27 6.93 -15.03
N MET A 20 -6.15 7.60 -16.18
CA MET A 20 -6.25 9.07 -16.23
C MET A 20 -7.61 9.56 -15.71
N ALA A 21 -8.69 8.81 -16.00
CA ALA A 21 -10.04 9.09 -15.55
C ALA A 21 -10.18 8.97 -14.02
N GLU A 22 -9.61 7.93 -13.40
CA GLU A 22 -9.65 7.74 -11.95
C GLU A 22 -8.86 8.82 -11.22
N PHE A 23 -7.68 9.16 -11.73
CA PHE A 23 -6.89 10.27 -11.18
C PHE A 23 -7.64 11.60 -11.32
N ALA A 24 -8.23 11.87 -12.49
CA ALA A 24 -9.01 13.08 -12.74
C ALA A 24 -10.19 13.21 -11.77
N LYS A 25 -10.94 12.12 -11.57
CA LYS A 25 -12.05 12.07 -10.60
C LYS A 25 -11.60 12.38 -9.18
N ARG A 26 -10.43 11.86 -8.77
CA ARG A 26 -9.86 12.05 -7.43
C ARG A 26 -9.52 13.51 -7.12
N ILE A 27 -9.12 14.28 -8.12
CA ILE A 27 -8.75 15.70 -7.98
C ILE A 27 -9.81 16.66 -8.54
N GLY A 28 -10.99 16.15 -8.93
CA GLY A 28 -12.11 16.97 -9.40
C GLY A 28 -11.87 17.67 -10.74
N VAL A 29 -11.15 17.03 -11.67
CA VAL A 29 -10.94 17.54 -13.05
C VAL A 29 -11.43 16.53 -14.09
N SER A 30 -11.37 16.90 -15.37
CA SER A 30 -11.70 15.98 -16.47
C SER A 30 -10.50 15.11 -16.87
N GLU A 31 -10.75 13.91 -17.40
CA GLU A 31 -9.71 13.04 -17.95
C GLU A 31 -8.88 13.75 -19.04
N GLY A 32 -9.54 14.50 -19.92
CA GLY A 32 -8.88 15.29 -20.96
C GLY A 32 -7.91 16.32 -20.38
N THR A 33 -8.23 16.88 -19.20
CA THR A 33 -7.31 17.78 -18.48
C THR A 33 -6.03 17.06 -18.06
N VAL A 34 -6.13 15.85 -17.53
CA VAL A 34 -4.97 15.03 -17.14
C VAL A 34 -4.15 14.62 -18.37
N SER A 35 -4.81 14.22 -19.46
CA SER A 35 -4.14 13.90 -20.73
C SER A 35 -3.34 15.08 -21.29
N LEU A 36 -3.88 16.29 -21.22
CA LEU A 36 -3.18 17.51 -21.66
C LEU A 36 -1.96 17.83 -20.78
N TRP A 37 -2.02 17.54 -19.49
CA TRP A 37 -0.87 17.70 -18.58
C TRP A 37 0.21 16.66 -18.84
N GLU A 38 -0.14 15.37 -18.91
CA GLU A 38 0.82 14.28 -19.13
C GLU A 38 1.48 14.39 -20.52
N SER A 39 0.80 14.97 -21.50
CA SER A 39 1.38 15.28 -22.83
C SER A 39 2.15 16.61 -22.89
N GLY A 40 2.21 17.37 -21.78
CA GLY A 40 2.92 18.64 -21.69
C GLY A 40 2.28 19.78 -22.50
N LYS A 41 1.04 19.60 -22.99
CA LYS A 41 0.32 20.58 -23.82
C LYS A 41 -0.24 21.74 -23.00
N THR A 42 -0.55 21.53 -21.72
CA THR A 42 -1.04 22.58 -20.82
C THR A 42 -0.36 22.51 -19.47
N VAL A 43 -0.29 23.67 -18.79
CA VAL A 43 0.24 23.79 -17.43
C VAL A 43 -0.95 24.01 -16.48
N PRO A 44 -1.09 23.25 -15.39
CA PRO A 44 -2.14 23.49 -14.41
C PRO A 44 -1.97 24.84 -13.74
N ARG A 45 -3.08 25.41 -13.27
CA ARG A 45 -3.04 26.63 -12.45
C ARG A 45 -2.48 26.30 -11.07
N GLN A 46 -1.95 27.31 -10.39
CA GLN A 46 -1.35 27.16 -9.07
C GLN A 46 -2.30 26.50 -8.04
N THR A 47 -3.60 26.79 -8.13
CA THR A 47 -4.64 26.17 -7.29
C THR A 47 -4.74 24.65 -7.49
N THR A 48 -4.57 24.19 -8.74
CA THR A 48 -4.56 22.77 -9.09
C THR A 48 -3.27 22.11 -8.64
N ILE A 49 -2.14 22.80 -8.73
CA ILE A 49 -0.86 22.32 -8.19
C ILE A 49 -0.99 22.08 -6.68
N SER A 50 -1.55 23.02 -5.92
CA SER A 50 -1.77 22.84 -4.47
C SER A 50 -2.74 21.70 -4.13
N LEU A 51 -3.74 21.44 -4.98
CA LEU A 51 -4.64 20.30 -4.80
C LEU A 51 -3.91 18.97 -5.03
N ILE A 52 -3.08 18.92 -6.07
CA ILE A 52 -2.24 17.77 -6.39
C ILE A 52 -1.21 17.54 -5.30
N ASP A 53 -0.56 18.59 -4.78
CA ASP A 53 0.38 18.48 -3.66
C ASP A 53 -0.30 17.99 -2.38
N LYS A 54 -1.57 18.31 -2.14
CA LYS A 54 -2.34 17.69 -1.04
C LYS A 54 -2.65 16.22 -1.29
N VAL A 55 -2.96 15.86 -2.54
CA VAL A 55 -3.21 14.46 -2.94
C VAL A 55 -1.91 13.63 -2.88
N PHE A 56 -0.77 14.26 -3.17
CA PHE A 56 0.56 13.65 -3.11
C PHE A 56 1.11 13.63 -1.68
N GLY A 57 0.90 14.67 -0.89
CA GLY A 57 1.37 14.79 0.50
C GLY A 57 0.48 14.10 1.54
N GLY A 58 -0.75 13.71 1.17
CA GLY A 58 -1.68 13.01 2.05
C GLY A 58 -1.35 11.53 2.31
N ARG A 59 -0.29 11.01 1.70
CA ARG A 59 0.33 9.72 1.98
C ARG A 59 1.67 9.76 1.27
N GLU A 60 2.76 9.93 2.00
CA GLU A 60 4.07 9.48 1.53
C GLU A 60 3.86 8.08 0.95
N GLN A 61 3.92 7.95 -0.37
CA GLN A 61 3.98 6.65 -0.98
C GLN A 61 5.41 6.21 -0.85
N GLU A 62 5.76 5.74 0.35
CA GLU A 62 6.70 4.65 0.48
C GLU A 62 6.39 3.68 -0.67
N PRO A 63 7.36 3.37 -1.55
CA PRO A 63 7.11 2.58 -2.74
C PRO A 63 6.29 1.35 -2.30
N ALA A 64 5.18 1.05 -2.97
CA ALA A 64 4.23 0.03 -2.50
C ALA A 64 4.92 -1.29 -2.12
N GLY A 65 6.03 -1.62 -2.78
CA GLY A 65 6.92 -2.74 -2.43
C GLY A 65 7.64 -2.60 -1.08
N ARG A 66 8.12 -1.42 -0.69
CA ARG A 66 8.74 -1.18 0.62
C ARG A 66 7.74 -1.32 1.77
N LEU A 67 6.53 -0.78 1.61
CA LEU A 67 5.45 -0.97 2.58
C LEU A 67 5.04 -2.46 2.71
N HIS A 68 5.03 -3.20 1.60
CA HIS A 68 4.79 -4.64 1.58
C HIS A 68 5.87 -5.41 2.33
N LEU A 69 7.15 -5.06 2.13
CA LEU A 69 8.28 -5.71 2.82
C LEU A 69 8.27 -5.44 4.32
N ASP A 70 7.97 -4.21 4.74
CA ASP A 70 7.91 -3.87 6.16
C ASP A 70 6.75 -4.59 6.85
N LEU A 71 5.60 -4.72 6.19
CA LEU A 71 4.51 -5.54 6.69
C LEU A 71 4.90 -7.02 6.78
N MET A 72 5.55 -7.59 5.76
CA MET A 72 5.99 -8.98 5.81
C MET A 72 6.98 -9.22 6.96
N LYS A 73 7.91 -8.29 7.20
CA LYS A 73 8.83 -8.35 8.34
C LYS A 73 8.09 -8.31 9.67
N GLU A 74 7.09 -7.43 9.79
CA GLU A 74 6.25 -7.32 10.99
C GLU A 74 5.53 -8.65 11.26
N VAL A 75 4.91 -9.25 10.23
CA VAL A 75 4.24 -10.56 10.33
C VAL A 75 5.20 -11.67 10.76
N ILE A 76 6.38 -11.75 10.13
CA ILE A 76 7.40 -12.74 10.48
C ILE A 76 7.83 -12.55 11.94
N GLN A 77 8.17 -11.32 12.33
CA GLN A 77 8.67 -11.02 13.66
C GLN A 77 7.63 -11.39 14.74
N THR A 78 6.36 -11.01 14.56
CA THR A 78 5.28 -11.36 15.50
C THR A 78 5.11 -12.87 15.63
N VAL A 79 5.12 -13.61 14.52
CA VAL A 79 5.00 -15.08 14.56
C VAL A 79 6.22 -15.71 15.26
N GLU A 80 7.43 -15.27 14.95
CA GLU A 80 8.64 -15.80 15.60
C GLU A 80 8.65 -15.53 17.11
N GLU A 81 8.29 -14.32 17.54
CA GLU A 81 8.24 -13.95 18.96
C GLU A 81 7.25 -14.82 19.74
N ILE A 82 6.05 -15.04 19.21
CA ILE A 82 5.04 -15.90 19.85
C ILE A 82 5.54 -17.34 19.94
N PHE A 83 6.12 -17.86 18.85
CA PHE A 83 6.62 -19.24 18.84
C PHE A 83 7.76 -19.44 19.81
N GLN A 84 8.66 -18.46 19.94
CA GLN A 84 9.75 -18.51 20.91
C GLN A 84 9.24 -18.39 22.35
N LYS A 85 8.38 -17.42 22.63
CA LYS A 85 7.80 -17.15 23.95
C LYS A 85 7.02 -18.34 24.48
N ASP A 86 6.17 -18.94 23.65
CA ASP A 86 5.28 -20.04 24.02
C ASP A 86 5.90 -21.41 23.73
N LYS A 87 7.16 -21.46 23.27
CA LYS A 87 7.91 -22.69 22.91
C LYS A 87 7.15 -23.58 21.92
N LEU A 88 6.50 -22.95 20.94
CA LEU A 88 5.69 -23.63 19.93
C LEU A 88 6.55 -24.06 18.74
N TYR A 89 6.13 -25.13 18.08
CA TYR A 89 6.76 -25.62 16.86
C TYR A 89 5.72 -25.90 15.78
N LEU A 90 6.01 -25.45 14.56
CA LEU A 90 5.32 -25.87 13.34
C LEU A 90 6.35 -26.40 12.33
N PRO A 91 6.01 -27.44 11.56
CA PRO A 91 6.78 -27.81 10.39
C PRO A 91 6.96 -26.61 9.45
N PRO A 92 8.12 -26.47 8.76
CA PRO A 92 8.42 -25.30 7.94
C PRO A 92 7.32 -24.93 6.94
N LYS A 93 6.71 -25.95 6.30
CA LYS A 93 5.60 -25.76 5.37
C LYS A 93 4.38 -25.09 6.01
N LYS A 94 3.94 -25.56 7.19
CA LYS A 94 2.79 -24.98 7.90
C LYS A 94 3.09 -23.57 8.41
N LYS A 95 4.34 -23.31 8.80
CA LYS A 95 4.77 -21.96 9.21
C LYS A 95 4.71 -20.98 8.04
N ALA A 96 5.14 -21.40 6.85
CA ALA A 96 5.02 -20.60 5.64
C ALA A 96 3.54 -20.31 5.29
N GLU A 97 2.68 -21.32 5.36
CA GLU A 97 1.23 -21.15 5.14
C GLU A 97 0.60 -20.15 6.13
N LEU A 98 0.98 -20.21 7.41
CA LEU A 98 0.53 -19.26 8.42
C LEU A 98 0.98 -17.83 8.11
N LEU A 99 2.24 -17.63 7.74
CA LEU A 99 2.78 -16.32 7.39
C LEU A 99 2.06 -15.70 6.18
N ILE A 100 1.81 -16.51 5.14
CA ILE A 100 1.07 -16.07 3.95
C ILE A 100 -0.35 -15.66 4.32
N LEU A 101 -1.07 -16.50 5.08
CA LEU A 101 -2.44 -16.21 5.50
C LEU A 101 -2.54 -14.91 6.29
N LEU A 102 -1.67 -14.72 7.28
CA LEU A 102 -1.67 -13.50 8.12
C LEU A 102 -1.36 -12.26 7.28
N TYR A 103 -0.39 -12.38 6.36
CA TYR A 103 -0.03 -11.30 5.46
C TYR A 103 -1.22 -10.88 4.58
N GLU A 104 -1.91 -11.85 3.98
CA GLU A 104 -3.11 -11.61 3.16
C GLU A 104 -4.24 -10.98 3.98
N GLU A 105 -4.52 -11.49 5.19
CA GLU A 105 -5.55 -10.92 6.07
C GLU A 105 -5.28 -9.46 6.43
N VAL A 106 -4.02 -9.08 6.65
CA VAL A 106 -3.68 -7.67 6.95
C VAL A 106 -3.81 -6.78 5.72
N ILE A 107 -3.42 -7.28 4.54
CA ILE A 107 -3.60 -6.54 3.28
C ILE A 107 -5.07 -6.34 2.93
N GLU A 108 -5.89 -7.37 3.15
CA GLU A 108 -7.33 -7.31 2.91
C GLU A 108 -8.10 -6.55 4.01
N GLY A 109 -7.42 -6.12 5.06
CA GLY A 109 -8.02 -5.39 6.19
C GLY A 109 -8.90 -6.25 7.09
N LYS A 110 -8.81 -7.58 6.99
CA LYS A 110 -9.50 -8.54 7.86
C LYS A 110 -8.89 -8.59 9.26
N THR A 111 -7.59 -8.33 9.36
CA THR A 111 -6.83 -8.24 10.61
C THR A 111 -6.05 -6.93 10.62
N THR A 112 -6.10 -6.15 11.70
CA THR A 112 -5.26 -4.96 11.82
C THR A 112 -3.88 -5.34 12.35
N ARG A 113 -2.86 -4.49 12.09
CA ARG A 113 -1.51 -4.68 12.67
C ARG A 113 -1.53 -4.80 14.20
N LYS A 114 -2.42 -4.05 14.87
CA LYS A 114 -2.57 -4.08 16.34
C LYS A 114 -3.17 -5.38 16.84
N ASP A 115 -3.97 -6.06 16.02
CA ASP A 115 -4.67 -7.28 16.39
C ASP A 115 -3.91 -8.55 15.97
N LEU A 116 -2.75 -8.39 15.32
CA LEU A 116 -1.98 -9.48 14.71
C LEU A 116 -1.57 -10.54 15.72
N GLU A 117 -1.06 -10.15 16.90
CA GLU A 117 -0.66 -11.08 17.96
C GLU A 117 -1.84 -11.96 18.41
N GLY A 118 -2.99 -11.34 18.68
CA GLY A 118 -4.21 -12.04 19.05
C GLY A 118 -4.68 -12.99 17.96
N ARG A 119 -4.54 -12.58 16.69
CA ARG A 119 -4.91 -13.40 15.54
C ARG A 119 -4.03 -14.65 15.42
N VAL A 120 -2.70 -14.51 15.56
CA VAL A 120 -1.77 -15.66 15.56
C VAL A 120 -2.17 -16.67 16.63
N LEU A 121 -2.39 -16.22 17.86
CA LEU A 121 -2.79 -17.08 18.97
C LEU A 121 -4.13 -17.78 18.70
N SER A 122 -5.08 -17.11 18.06
CA SER A 122 -6.37 -17.71 17.69
C SER A 122 -6.22 -18.85 16.69
N LEU A 123 -5.37 -18.67 15.67
CA LEU A 123 -5.16 -19.65 14.61
C LEU A 123 -4.42 -20.88 15.11
N ILE A 124 -3.44 -20.71 15.98
CA ILE A 124 -2.71 -21.82 16.61
C ILE A 124 -3.66 -22.68 17.45
N LYS A 125 -4.56 -22.06 18.24
CA LYS A 125 -5.56 -22.78 19.03
C LYS A 125 -6.53 -23.59 18.19
N LEU A 126 -6.90 -23.10 17.01
CA LEU A 126 -7.78 -23.83 16.08
C LEU A 126 -7.08 -25.02 15.41
N ALA A 127 -5.75 -25.00 15.33
CA ALA A 127 -4.95 -26.05 14.71
C ALA A 127 -4.40 -27.09 15.70
N SER A 128 -4.63 -26.89 17.01
CA SER A 128 -4.20 -27.76 18.12
C SER A 128 -5.33 -28.71 18.52
#